data_AF-A0A7J6RHT6-F1
#
_entry.id   AF-A0A7J6RHT6-F1
#
_cell.length_a   1.000
_cell.length_b   1.000
_cell.length_c   1.000
_cell.angle_alpha   90.00
_cell.angle_beta   90.00
_cell.angle_gamma   90.00
#
_symmetry.space_group_name_H-M   'P 1'
#
loop_
_entity.id
_entity.type
_entity.pdbx_description
1 polymer ?
#
loop_
_entity_poly.entity_id
_entity_poly.type
_entity_poly.pdbx_seq_one_letter_code
_entity_poly.pdbx_strand_id
1 'polypeptide(L)'
;TVSVLSPFSGIPTDGAREGLVSKLVMPKCRTVVSLRSHLDVCEAILVEAGAGEFVTRGASPDTYFHLAEGLKITVVERLVETLGGSPDTQTLVESARDAVERSCWDWRVIRKHLLNRFARRSTLIARLNQELAALKYSGAKDIDRFLEVGERVFRLAEATSHDKSEHRRV
;
A
#
# COMPACT_ATOMS: atom_id res chain seq x y z
N THR A 1 -29.44 27.79 -36.24
CA THR A 1 -28.41 26.76 -36.51
C THR A 1 -27.25 27.00 -35.57
N VAL A 2 -27.22 26.29 -34.44
CA VAL A 2 -26.15 26.38 -33.44
C VAL A 2 -25.40 25.05 -33.49
N SER A 3 -24.17 25.09 -33.98
CA SER A 3 -23.26 23.95 -34.00
C SER A 3 -22.81 23.66 -32.57
N VAL A 4 -23.19 22.50 -32.05
CA VAL A 4 -22.70 21.98 -30.78
C VAL A 4 -21.27 21.50 -30.99
N LEU A 5 -20.31 22.22 -30.40
CA LEU A 5 -18.93 21.77 -30.30
C LEU A 5 -18.88 20.55 -29.39
N SER A 6 -18.51 19.40 -29.97
CA SER A 6 -18.19 18.16 -29.25
C SER A 6 -17.07 18.43 -28.23
N PRO A 7 -17.24 18.06 -26.94
CA PRO A 7 -16.13 18.13 -26.00
C PRO A 7 -15.19 16.95 -26.23
N PHE A 8 -13.92 17.29 -26.47
CA PHE A 8 -12.71 16.49 -26.26
C PHE A 8 -12.93 15.08 -25.66
N SER A 9 -13.01 14.08 -26.53
CA SER A 9 -12.80 12.67 -26.16
C SER A 9 -11.37 12.26 -26.54
N GLY A 10 -10.39 12.77 -25.79
CA GLY A 10 -9.01 12.30 -25.84
C GLY A 10 -8.77 11.28 -24.74
N ILE A 11 -9.42 10.11 -24.80
CA ILE A 11 -9.03 8.99 -23.94
C ILE A 11 -7.69 8.50 -24.48
N PRO A 12 -6.59 8.53 -23.69
CA PRO A 12 -5.33 8.02 -24.17
C PRO A 12 -5.50 6.52 -24.46
N THR A 13 -5.05 6.09 -25.63
CA THR A 13 -4.94 4.68 -26.01
C THR A 13 -4.11 3.93 -24.96
N ASP A 14 -4.40 2.64 -24.73
CA ASP A 14 -3.82 1.84 -23.63
C ASP A 14 -2.28 1.98 -23.51
N GLY A 15 -1.56 1.99 -24.63
CA GLY A 15 -0.10 2.17 -24.63
C GLY A 15 0.40 3.53 -24.10
N ALA A 16 -0.40 4.60 -24.21
CA ALA A 16 -0.06 5.89 -23.62
C ALA A 16 -0.26 5.90 -22.09
N ARG A 17 -1.18 5.08 -21.57
CA ARG A 17 -1.42 4.92 -20.13
C ARG A 17 -0.37 4.04 -19.46
N GLU A 18 0.09 2.98 -20.12
CA GLU A 18 1.22 2.15 -19.66
C GLU A 18 2.50 2.98 -19.48
N GLY A 19 2.79 3.88 -20.43
CA GLY A 19 3.90 4.83 -20.35
C GLY A 19 3.77 5.87 -19.24
N LEU A 20 2.57 6.09 -18.71
CA LEU A 20 2.29 7.04 -17.63
C LEU A 20 2.45 6.38 -16.25
N VAL A 21 1.99 5.13 -16.11
CA VAL A 21 2.16 4.31 -14.90
C VAL A 21 3.64 4.05 -14.59
N SER A 22 4.44 3.76 -15.63
CA SER A 22 5.87 3.52 -15.48
C SER A 22 6.66 4.77 -15.03
N LYS A 23 6.16 5.97 -15.34
CA LYS A 23 6.75 7.26 -14.94
C LYS A 23 6.24 7.77 -13.59
N LEU A 24 5.27 7.10 -12.98
CA LEU A 24 4.71 7.50 -11.70
C LEU A 24 5.75 7.37 -10.59
N VAL A 25 5.93 8.46 -9.84
CA VAL A 25 6.80 8.48 -8.65
C VAL A 25 6.03 7.88 -7.49
N MET A 26 6.29 6.62 -7.22
CA MET A 26 5.66 5.87 -6.14
C MET A 26 6.59 5.84 -4.92
N PRO A 27 6.06 6.02 -3.69
CA PRO A 27 6.86 5.88 -2.48
C PRO A 27 7.40 4.45 -2.36
N LYS A 28 8.47 4.27 -1.58
CA LYS A 28 8.98 2.95 -1.21
C LYS A 28 8.53 2.59 0.20
N CYS A 29 8.10 1.35 0.38
CA CYS A 29 7.74 0.80 1.69
C CYS A 29 9.00 0.69 2.54
N ARG A 30 9.02 1.43 3.66
CA ARG A 30 10.22 1.50 4.53
C ARG A 30 10.25 0.38 5.55
N THR A 31 9.10 0.02 6.10
CA THR A 31 8.97 -1.00 7.14
C THR A 31 7.70 -1.82 6.96
N VAL A 32 7.74 -3.08 7.42
CA VAL A 32 6.59 -3.98 7.41
C VAL A 32 5.40 -3.41 8.18
N VAL A 33 5.66 -2.67 9.26
CA VAL A 33 4.62 -2.06 10.09
C VAL A 33 3.81 -1.01 9.32
N SER A 34 4.45 -0.31 8.38
CA SER A 34 3.82 0.70 7.54
C SER A 34 3.08 0.13 6.31
N LEU A 35 3.06 -1.19 6.14
CA LEU A 35 2.58 -1.84 4.91
C LEU A 35 1.16 -1.40 4.53
N ARG A 36 0.20 -1.39 5.45
CA ARG A 36 -1.18 -1.01 5.14
C ARG A 36 -1.25 0.41 4.59
N SER A 37 -0.75 1.38 5.36
CA SER A 37 -0.74 2.78 4.95
C SER A 37 0.03 3.01 3.65
N HIS A 38 1.13 2.27 3.44
CA HIS A 38 1.88 2.31 2.19
C HIS A 38 1.03 1.87 0.99
N LEU A 39 0.32 0.75 1.10
CA LEU A 39 -0.56 0.26 0.04
C LEU A 39 -1.70 1.25 -0.23
N ASP A 40 -2.31 1.81 0.81
CA ASP A 40 -3.41 2.77 0.66
C ASP A 40 -2.96 4.05 -0.08
N VAL A 41 -1.75 4.56 0.22
CA VAL A 41 -1.15 5.70 -0.49
C VAL A 41 -0.86 5.36 -1.95
N CYS A 42 -0.28 4.19 -2.21
CA CYS A 42 -0.02 3.74 -3.58
C CYS A 42 -1.31 3.60 -4.39
N GLU A 43 -2.38 3.06 -3.80
CA GLU A 43 -3.69 2.95 -4.44
C GLU A 43 -4.27 4.32 -4.76
N ALA A 44 -4.21 5.28 -3.83
CA ALA A 44 -4.65 6.65 -4.07
C ALA A 44 -3.90 7.32 -5.24
N ILE A 45 -2.58 7.18 -5.29
CA ILE A 45 -1.75 7.69 -6.39
C ILE A 45 -2.14 7.06 -7.74
N LEU A 46 -2.45 5.76 -7.76
CA LEU A 46 -2.88 5.07 -8.97
C LEU A 46 -4.28 5.50 -9.42
N VAL A 47 -5.18 5.84 -8.50
CA VAL A 47 -6.48 6.45 -8.81
C VAL A 47 -6.29 7.82 -9.45
N GLU A 48 -5.45 8.68 -8.87
CA GLU A 48 -5.14 10.00 -9.44
C GLU A 48 -4.51 9.90 -10.84
N ALA A 49 -3.70 8.87 -11.08
CA ALA A 49 -3.10 8.59 -12.38
C ALA A 49 -4.07 7.96 -13.40
N GLY A 50 -5.31 7.63 -13.01
CA GLY A 50 -6.28 6.94 -13.86
C GLY A 50 -5.96 5.48 -14.17
N ALA A 51 -5.12 4.84 -13.34
CA ALA A 51 -4.73 3.43 -13.46
C ALA A 51 -5.64 2.48 -12.67
N GLY A 52 -6.58 3.03 -11.91
CA GLY A 52 -7.61 2.27 -11.20
C GLY A 52 -8.65 3.20 -10.58
N GLU A 53 -9.62 2.62 -9.88
CA GLU A 53 -10.70 3.33 -9.22
C GLU A 53 -11.12 2.62 -7.93
N PHE A 54 -11.69 3.38 -6.99
CA PHE A 54 -12.35 2.81 -5.83
C PHE A 54 -13.80 2.49 -6.17
N VAL A 55 -14.13 1.20 -6.17
CA VAL A 55 -15.49 0.71 -6.43
C VAL A 55 -16.15 0.38 -5.10
N THR A 56 -17.40 0.81 -4.94
CA THR A 56 -18.24 0.41 -3.80
C THR A 56 -19.17 -0.72 -4.25
N ARG A 57 -19.16 -1.87 -3.57
CA ARG A 57 -20.07 -2.98 -3.94
C ARG A 57 -21.39 -2.87 -3.16
N GLY A 58 -22.42 -2.34 -3.83
CA GLY A 58 -23.78 -2.32 -3.28
C GLY A 58 -23.90 -1.46 -2.01
N ALA A 59 -24.69 -1.92 -1.03
CA ALA A 59 -24.98 -1.20 0.22
C ALA A 59 -23.88 -1.35 1.30
N SER A 60 -22.76 -2.01 1.00
CA SER A 60 -21.65 -2.12 1.95
C SER A 60 -20.80 -0.84 1.92
N PRO A 61 -20.37 -0.29 3.07
CA PRO A 61 -19.43 0.84 3.11
C PRO A 61 -18.02 0.47 2.65
N ASP A 62 -17.74 -0.82 2.41
CA ASP A 62 -16.42 -1.28 1.96
C ASP A 62 -16.17 -0.91 0.49
N THR A 63 -15.38 0.15 0.31
CA THR A 63 -14.72 0.48 -0.95
C THR A 63 -13.55 -0.46 -1.19
N TYR A 64 -13.32 -0.83 -2.44
CA TYR A 64 -12.14 -1.59 -2.83
C TYR A 64 -11.52 -1.02 -4.09
N PHE A 65 -10.20 -1.07 -4.14
CA PHE A 65 -9.45 -0.64 -5.29
C PHE A 65 -9.55 -1.67 -6.42
N HIS A 66 -9.90 -1.19 -7.61
CA HIS A 66 -9.99 -1.97 -8.84
C HIS A 66 -9.05 -1.39 -9.89
N LEU A 67 -8.22 -2.25 -10.48
CA LEU A 67 -7.25 -1.87 -11.51
C LEU A 67 -7.91 -1.84 -12.89
N ALA A 68 -7.51 -0.90 -13.73
CA ALA A 68 -7.88 -0.92 -15.13
C ALA A 68 -7.36 -2.20 -15.81
N GLU A 69 -8.24 -2.93 -16.51
CA GLU A 69 -7.96 -4.26 -17.09
C GLU A 69 -6.70 -4.29 -17.97
N GLY A 70 -6.50 -3.28 -18.82
CA GLY A 70 -5.34 -3.17 -19.71
C GLY A 70 -4.01 -2.91 -19.01
N LEU A 71 -4.03 -2.51 -17.73
CA LEU A 71 -2.83 -2.08 -16.99
C LEU A 71 -2.49 -3.01 -15.82
N LYS A 72 -3.25 -4.09 -15.61
CA LYS A 72 -3.14 -4.95 -14.42
C LYS A 72 -1.72 -5.44 -14.16
N ILE A 73 -1.07 -6.00 -15.18
CA ILE A 73 0.27 -6.58 -15.06
C ILE A 73 1.27 -5.50 -14.67
N THR A 74 1.35 -4.42 -15.46
CA THR A 74 2.28 -3.31 -15.25
C THR A 74 2.08 -2.63 -13.89
N VAL A 75 0.83 -2.40 -13.48
CA VAL A 75 0.54 -1.75 -12.20
C VAL A 75 0.89 -2.67 -11.03
N VAL A 76 0.59 -3.96 -11.11
CA VAL A 76 0.94 -4.92 -10.06
C VAL A 76 2.45 -5.08 -9.93
N GLU A 77 3.18 -5.21 -11.04
CA GLU A 77 4.64 -5.18 -11.06
C GLU A 77 5.18 -3.94 -10.35
N ARG A 78 4.65 -2.77 -10.72
CA ARG A 78 5.05 -1.50 -10.13
C ARG A 78 4.77 -1.45 -8.63
N LEU A 79 3.61 -1.94 -8.19
CA LEU A 79 3.25 -2.03 -6.78
C LEU A 79 4.20 -2.95 -6.01
N VAL A 80 4.57 -4.11 -6.58
CA VAL A 80 5.55 -5.02 -5.98
C VAL A 80 6.92 -4.35 -5.84
N GLU A 81 7.36 -3.58 -6.83
CA GLU A 81 8.61 -2.81 -6.75
C GLU A 81 8.59 -1.77 -5.64
N THR A 82 7.43 -1.18 -5.32
CA THR A 82 7.32 -0.23 -4.20
C THR A 82 7.61 -0.87 -2.86
N LEU A 83 7.43 -2.19 -2.72
CA LEU A 83 7.67 -2.91 -1.48
C LEU A 83 9.16 -3.04 -1.14
N GLY A 84 10.05 -3.04 -2.14
CA GLY A 84 11.51 -3.19 -1.98
C GLY A 84 12.24 -1.91 -1.58
N GLY A 85 11.82 -1.22 -0.52
CA GLY A 85 12.43 0.02 -0.04
C GLY A 85 13.56 -0.15 0.98
N SER A 86 13.65 -1.31 1.64
CA SER A 86 14.67 -1.57 2.66
C SER A 86 14.98 -3.07 2.76
N PRO A 87 16.11 -3.47 3.36
CA PRO A 87 16.42 -4.89 3.60
C PRO A 87 15.33 -5.60 4.42
N ASP A 88 14.69 -4.88 5.34
CA ASP A 88 13.62 -5.38 6.21
C ASP A 88 12.36 -5.77 5.44
N THR A 89 12.17 -5.25 4.22
CA THR A 89 11.01 -5.54 3.38
C THR A 89 11.28 -6.61 2.30
N GLN A 90 12.46 -7.21 2.28
CA GLN A 90 12.81 -8.24 1.29
C GLN A 90 11.83 -9.44 1.32
N THR A 91 11.46 -9.89 2.52
CA THR A 91 10.47 -10.97 2.70
C THR A 91 9.06 -10.59 2.24
N LEU A 92 8.72 -9.29 2.24
CA LEU A 92 7.46 -8.79 1.65
C LEU A 92 7.48 -8.93 0.13
N VAL A 93 8.60 -8.54 -0.50
CA VAL A 93 8.76 -8.59 -1.97
C VAL A 93 8.65 -10.02 -2.46
N GLU A 94 9.36 -10.96 -1.83
CA GLU A 94 9.31 -12.38 -2.17
C GLU A 94 7.89 -12.94 -2.02
N SER A 95 7.24 -12.69 -0.87
CA SER A 95 5.87 -13.15 -0.67
C SER A 95 4.86 -12.48 -1.60
N ALA A 96 5.13 -11.28 -2.11
CA ALA A 96 4.29 -10.61 -3.09
C ALA A 96 4.43 -11.26 -4.46
N ARG A 97 5.66 -11.57 -4.90
CA ARG A 97 5.93 -12.28 -6.16
C ARG A 97 5.27 -13.67 -6.18
N ASP A 98 5.39 -14.43 -5.09
CA ASP A 98 4.70 -15.72 -4.95
C ASP A 98 3.17 -15.59 -5.02
N ALA A 99 2.63 -14.47 -4.54
CA ALA A 99 1.19 -14.21 -4.60
C ALA A 99 0.76 -13.80 -6.01
N VAL A 100 1.58 -13.07 -6.75
CA VAL A 100 1.33 -12.70 -8.15
C VAL A 100 1.19 -13.95 -9.01
N GLU A 101 2.14 -14.89 -8.90
CA GLU A 101 2.12 -16.14 -9.67
C GLU A 101 0.86 -16.98 -9.42
N ARG A 102 0.38 -17.01 -8.17
CA ARG A 102 -0.79 -17.82 -7.79
C ARG A 102 -2.14 -17.15 -8.05
N SER A 103 -2.18 -15.83 -8.15
CA SER A 103 -3.42 -15.06 -8.23
C SER A 103 -3.74 -14.55 -9.64
N CYS A 104 -2.92 -14.90 -10.63
CA CYS A 104 -3.04 -14.38 -12.00
C CYS A 104 -3.15 -12.85 -12.02
N TRP A 105 -2.28 -12.17 -11.27
CA TRP A 105 -2.21 -10.70 -11.21
C TRP A 105 -3.41 -10.01 -10.57
N ASP A 106 -4.23 -10.71 -9.78
CA ASP A 106 -5.30 -10.09 -9.00
C ASP A 106 -4.74 -9.35 -7.78
N TRP A 107 -4.61 -8.03 -7.90
CA TRP A 107 -4.13 -7.15 -6.83
C TRP A 107 -4.93 -7.29 -5.53
N ARG A 108 -6.23 -7.53 -5.60
CA ARG A 108 -7.07 -7.66 -4.40
C ARG A 108 -6.66 -8.87 -3.58
N VAL A 109 -6.39 -9.98 -4.26
CA VAL A 109 -5.92 -11.22 -3.64
C VAL A 109 -4.52 -11.02 -3.06
N ILE A 110 -3.62 -10.37 -3.82
CA ILE A 110 -2.25 -10.08 -3.39
C ILE A 110 -2.23 -9.18 -2.14
N ARG A 111 -2.96 -8.05 -2.18
CA ARG A 111 -3.10 -7.12 -1.05
C ARG A 111 -3.62 -7.84 0.19
N LYS A 112 -4.69 -8.62 0.05
CA LYS A 112 -5.26 -9.39 1.16
C LYS A 112 -4.26 -10.39 1.72
N HIS A 113 -3.52 -11.10 0.88
CA HIS A 113 -2.47 -12.04 1.29
C HIS A 113 -1.37 -11.35 2.08
N LEU A 114 -0.84 -10.24 1.57
CA LEU A 114 0.22 -9.47 2.22
C LEU A 114 -0.22 -8.91 3.58
N LEU A 115 -1.39 -8.28 3.65
CA LEU A 115 -1.92 -7.75 4.91
C LEU A 115 -2.18 -8.87 5.92
N ASN A 116 -2.74 -9.99 5.48
CA ASN A 116 -3.00 -11.14 6.36
C ASN A 116 -1.72 -11.83 6.83
N ARG A 117 -0.59 -11.69 6.13
CA ARG A 117 0.66 -12.33 6.54
C ARG A 117 1.51 -11.42 7.41
N PHE A 118 1.55 -10.14 7.09
CA PHE A 118 2.54 -9.21 7.64
C PHE A 118 1.95 -8.06 8.44
N ALA A 119 0.68 -7.71 8.22
CA ALA A 119 -0.03 -6.65 8.93
C ALA A 119 -1.08 -7.20 9.92
N ARG A 120 -0.85 -8.40 10.49
CA ARG A 120 -1.66 -8.89 11.61
C ARG A 120 -1.36 -8.08 12.85
N ARG A 121 -2.39 -7.71 13.61
CA ARG A 121 -2.26 -6.95 14.86
C ARG A 121 -1.24 -7.61 15.81
N SER A 122 -1.31 -8.92 16.01
CA SER A 122 -0.32 -9.66 16.82
C SER A 122 1.13 -9.48 16.35
N THR A 123 1.38 -9.58 15.05
CA THR A 123 2.69 -9.37 14.43
C THR A 123 3.16 -7.92 14.55
N LEU A 124 2.25 -6.97 14.32
CA LEU A 124 2.53 -5.54 14.44
C LEU A 124 2.88 -5.16 15.88
N ILE A 125 2.11 -5.63 16.87
CA ILE A 125 2.39 -5.41 18.30
C ILE A 125 3.75 -6.00 18.68
N ALA A 126 4.05 -7.22 18.25
CA ALA A 126 5.35 -7.85 18.54
C ALA A 126 6.51 -7.03 17.97
N ARG A 127 6.38 -6.50 16.75
CA ARG A 127 7.40 -5.66 16.10
C ARG A 127 7.54 -4.30 16.78
N LEU A 128 6.44 -3.65 17.15
CA LEU A 128 6.45 -2.38 17.89
C LEU A 128 7.12 -2.54 19.26
N ASN A 129 6.85 -3.64 19.97
CA ASN A 129 7.52 -3.95 21.23
C ASN A 129 9.03 -4.16 21.06
N GLN A 130 9.46 -4.78 19.96
CA GLN A 130 10.90 -4.91 19.64
C GLN A 130 11.53 -3.54 19.37
N GLU A 131 10.85 -2.65 18.61
CA GLU A 131 11.35 -1.30 18.35
C GLU A 131 11.43 -0.47 19.65
N LEU A 132 10.44 -0.58 20.55
CA LEU A 132 10.47 0.06 21.87
C LEU A 132 11.61 -0.46 22.74
N ALA A 133 11.82 -1.78 22.78
CA ALA A 133 12.91 -2.38 23.57
C ALA A 133 14.30 -2.00 23.05
N ALA A 134 14.43 -1.75 21.73
CA ALA A 134 15.65 -1.27 21.11
C ALA A 134 15.88 0.24 21.31
N LEU A 135 14.83 1.00 21.66
CA LEU A 135 14.91 2.43 21.88
C LEU A 135 15.68 2.72 23.18
N LYS A 136 16.93 3.17 23.03
CA LYS A 136 17.78 3.55 24.16
C LYS A 136 18.04 5.05 24.14
N TYR A 137 17.84 5.68 25.28
CA TYR A 137 18.29 7.05 25.50
C TYR A 137 19.73 7.03 25.98
N SER A 138 20.67 7.40 25.12
CA SER A 138 22.12 7.43 25.39
C SER A 138 22.64 8.78 25.90
N GLY A 139 21.78 9.79 25.97
CA GLY A 139 22.10 11.12 26.51
C GLY A 139 21.55 12.26 25.66
N ALA A 140 21.85 13.50 26.08
CA ALA A 140 21.26 14.71 25.49
C ALA A 140 21.55 14.91 23.99
N LYS A 141 22.63 14.31 23.46
CA LYS A 141 22.97 14.38 22.03
C LYS A 141 22.04 13.57 21.13
N ASP A 142 21.33 12.59 21.70
CA ASP A 142 20.43 11.70 20.97
C ASP A 142 18.95 11.98 21.27
N ILE A 143 18.64 13.08 21.98
CA ILE A 143 17.28 13.37 22.43
C ILE A 143 16.29 13.54 21.27
N ASP A 144 16.68 14.25 20.22
CA ASP A 144 15.82 14.49 19.06
C ASP A 144 15.51 13.17 18.34
N ARG A 145 16.54 12.36 18.10
CA ARG A 145 16.39 11.03 17.50
C ARG A 145 15.51 10.11 18.37
N PHE A 146 15.69 10.16 19.69
CA PHE A 146 14.89 9.37 20.62
C PHE A 146 13.40 9.78 20.55
N LEU A 147 13.12 11.08 20.56
CA LEU A 147 11.76 11.63 20.46
C LEU A 147 11.12 11.31 19.10
N GLU A 148 11.84 11.49 17.99
CA GLU A 148 11.35 11.16 16.64
C GLU A 148 10.99 9.68 16.51
N VAL A 149 11.85 8.78 16.99
CA VAL A 149 11.58 7.34 16.94
C VAL A 149 10.44 6.97 17.87
N GLY A 150 10.38 7.54 19.08
CA GLY A 150 9.29 7.33 20.03
C GLY A 150 7.94 7.78 19.48
N GLU A 151 7.88 8.97 18.88
CA GLU A 151 6.66 9.50 18.27
C GLU A 151 6.19 8.63 17.10
N ARG A 152 7.12 8.21 16.22
CA ARG A 152 6.82 7.30 15.11
C ARG A 152 6.21 5.98 15.61
N VAL A 153 6.79 5.39 16.66
CA VAL A 153 6.27 4.14 17.24
C VAL A 153 4.91 4.35 17.89
N PHE A 154 4.70 5.47 18.58
CA PHE A 154 3.41 5.82 19.17
C PHE A 154 2.31 5.95 18.11
N ARG A 155 2.53 6.72 17.04
CA ARG A 155 1.55 6.89 15.96
C ARG A 155 1.21 5.55 15.27
N LEU A 156 2.21 4.69 15.08
CA LEU A 156 2.00 3.34 14.51
C LEU A 156 1.21 2.42 15.45
N ALA A 157 1.46 2.51 16.76
CA ALA A 157 0.71 1.76 17.77
C ALA A 157 -0.76 2.21 17.83
N GLU A 158 -1.02 3.52 17.78
CA GLU A 158 -2.36 4.10 17.75
C GLU A 158 -3.12 3.61 16.50
N ALA A 159 -2.51 3.71 15.32
CA ALA A 159 -3.10 3.21 14.07
C ALA A 159 -3.41 1.71 14.10
N THR A 160 -2.54 0.91 14.75
CA THR A 160 -2.73 -0.54 14.92
C THR A 160 -3.83 -0.86 15.94
N SER A 161 -4.02 -0.01 16.96
CA SER A 161 -5.00 -0.23 18.04
C SER A 161 -6.44 -0.19 17.55
N HIS A 162 -6.72 0.60 16.50
CA HIS A 162 -8.03 0.71 15.85
C HIS A 162 -8.32 -0.43 14.85
N ASP A 163 -7.33 -1.25 14.51
CA ASP A 163 -7.50 -2.38 13.59
C ASP A 163 -8.16 -3.56 14.32
N LYS A 164 -9.48 -3.72 14.11
CA LYS A 164 -10.33 -4.79 14.70
C LYS A 164 -10.22 -6.14 13.96
N SER A 165 -9.28 -6.26 13.02
CA SER A 165 -9.20 -7.37 12.05
C SER A 165 -8.84 -8.75 12.62
N GLU A 166 -8.49 -8.87 13.90
CA GLU A 166 -8.30 -10.17 14.57
C GLU A 166 -9.57 -10.74 15.25
N HIS A 167 -10.69 -10.00 15.33
CA HIS A 167 -11.88 -10.42 16.08
C HIS A 167 -12.94 -11.21 15.31
N ARG A 168 -12.66 -11.75 14.11
CA ARG A 168 -13.64 -12.61 13.40
C ARG A 168 -13.07 -13.97 13.00
N ARG A 169 -13.02 -14.86 14.00
CA ARG A 169 -13.22 -16.29 13.81
C ARG A 169 -14.33 -16.72 14.77
N VAL A 170 -15.56 -16.73 14.28
CA VAL A 170 -16.65 -17.57 14.79
C VAL A 170 -17.14 -18.36 13.60
#